data_AF-A0A2V0NP25-F1
#
_entry.id   AF-A0A2V0NP25-F1
#
_cell.length_a   1.000
_cell.length_b   1.000
_cell.length_c   1.000
_cell.angle_alpha   90.00
_cell.angle_beta   90.00
_cell.angle_gamma   90.00
#
_symmetry.space_group_name_H-M   'P 1'
#
loop_
_entity.id
_entity.type
_entity.pdbx_description
1 polymer ?
#
loop_
_entity_poly.entity_id
_entity_poly.type
_entity_poly.pdbx_seq_one_letter_code
_entity_poly.pdbx_strand_id
1 'polypeptide(L)'
;MQRAATRVPPSRAPLVASRVPRARLARPFRVAAPERASSDGACSVETFIDRDGVAIDCMACDYGFRAGAGRLYQDRYGEVPGGILDMAVANFKHELSALRSSFRFNEYDPILASAASPVSKALSTAGGAVVRGFASLDTWLEERKVLPVLQRAQMDAAMVDSEGRMTEDCQNIRQRLSDLKLSDAAVWAREAARKKRGEGVVPAPWWIKAPFWALCVVLDLLFANRPIQRFWVLETVARIPYFSAISLLHLYESLGFWRAGAELRRIHFAEEWNELHHLQIMEALGGDLLWFDRFVAEHAALVYYWVCIAFYMAAPKNAYQFSELVEWHAVDTYAQFCETNEALLKSIPPPRVAVAYYRNEDLYMFDEMQTCSKPAEPRRPSCNNLYDVFSNIRDDEVEHVRTMRACQSPAIAVTLAERRRDSSQLPSGGNGGGGGGGGNGARKA
;
A
#
# COMPACT_ATOMS: atom_id res chain seq x y z
N MET A 1 82.48 -22.05 18.39
CA MET A 1 82.19 -23.11 19.39
C MET A 1 80.72 -23.01 19.80
N GLN A 2 79.97 -24.10 19.60
CA GLN A 2 78.75 -24.57 20.28
C GLN A 2 77.62 -23.55 20.60
N ARG A 3 76.51 -23.57 19.84
CA ARG A 3 75.24 -24.30 20.13
C ARG A 3 74.56 -23.91 21.45
N ALA A 4 73.41 -23.24 21.34
CA ALA A 4 72.30 -23.41 22.27
C ALA A 4 70.99 -23.31 21.48
N ALA A 5 70.30 -24.45 21.35
CA ALA A 5 69.00 -24.58 20.74
C ALA A 5 67.92 -24.14 21.73
N THR A 6 67.13 -23.12 21.38
CA THR A 6 65.94 -22.73 22.12
C THR A 6 64.71 -23.41 21.52
N ARG A 7 63.99 -24.11 22.39
CA ARG A 7 62.84 -24.98 22.13
C ARG A 7 61.65 -24.19 21.56
N VAL A 8 61.04 -24.76 20.53
CA VAL A 8 59.70 -24.42 20.04
C VAL A 8 58.65 -24.96 21.02
N PRO A 9 57.71 -24.14 21.53
CA PRO A 9 56.57 -24.64 22.30
C PRO A 9 55.51 -25.28 21.38
N PRO A 10 54.75 -26.29 21.87
CA PRO A 10 53.89 -27.13 21.05
C PRO A 10 52.64 -26.39 20.52
N SER A 11 52.13 -26.87 19.38
CA SER A 11 50.93 -26.36 18.73
C SER A 11 49.72 -26.38 19.67
N ARG A 12 48.97 -25.27 19.67
CA ARG A 12 47.68 -25.19 20.34
C ARG A 12 46.73 -26.22 19.70
N ALA A 13 46.15 -27.06 20.56
CA ALA A 13 45.04 -27.94 20.22
C ALA A 13 43.86 -27.13 19.64
N PRO A 14 43.07 -27.70 18.71
CA PRO A 14 41.92 -27.03 18.15
C PRO A 14 40.87 -26.75 19.23
N LEU A 15 40.31 -25.53 19.21
CA LEU A 15 39.21 -25.12 20.07
C LEU A 15 38.02 -26.08 19.89
N VAL A 16 37.75 -26.87 20.92
CA VAL A 16 36.51 -27.64 21.04
C VAL A 16 35.38 -26.63 21.20
N ALA A 17 34.55 -26.49 20.15
CA ALA A 17 33.33 -25.69 20.21
C ALA A 17 32.42 -26.26 21.32
N SER A 18 32.27 -25.50 22.41
CA SER A 18 31.26 -25.77 23.43
C SER A 18 29.90 -25.78 22.73
N ARG A 19 29.19 -26.91 22.79
CA ARG A 19 27.81 -27.01 22.33
C ARG A 19 26.95 -26.02 23.13
N VAL A 20 26.69 -24.87 22.52
CA VAL A 20 25.60 -23.97 22.95
C VAL A 20 24.32 -24.80 22.87
N PRO A 21 23.50 -24.88 23.94
CA PRO A 21 22.21 -25.54 23.86
C PRO A 21 21.45 -24.88 22.71
N ARG A 22 20.99 -25.68 21.74
CA ARG A 22 20.11 -25.20 20.66
C ARG A 22 18.94 -24.48 21.32
N ALA A 23 19.00 -23.16 21.37
CA ALA A 23 17.80 -22.35 21.50
C ALA A 23 16.85 -22.91 20.45
N ARG A 24 15.61 -23.22 20.84
CA ARG A 24 14.56 -23.54 19.88
C ARG A 24 14.59 -22.41 18.86
N LEU A 25 15.14 -22.68 17.67
CA LEU A 25 14.96 -21.82 16.52
C LEU A 25 13.46 -21.59 16.46
N ALA A 26 13.05 -20.34 16.63
CA ALA A 26 11.67 -19.95 16.36
C ALA A 26 11.31 -20.61 15.03
N ARG A 27 10.22 -21.38 15.01
CA ARG A 27 9.74 -21.98 13.78
C ARG A 27 9.70 -20.86 12.73
N PRO A 28 10.23 -21.06 11.51
CA PRO A 28 10.05 -20.08 10.46
C PRO A 28 8.57 -19.73 10.37
N PHE A 29 8.29 -18.43 10.23
CA PHE A 29 6.95 -17.88 10.02
C PHE A 29 6.25 -18.72 8.96
N ARG A 30 5.31 -19.55 9.40
CA ARG A 30 4.55 -20.43 8.53
C ARG A 30 3.18 -19.78 8.44
N VAL A 31 3.03 -18.86 7.48
CA VAL A 31 1.69 -18.54 6.98
C VAL A 31 1.08 -19.90 6.65
N ALA A 32 -0.01 -20.26 7.33
CA ALA A 32 -0.71 -21.49 7.00
C ALA A 32 -1.05 -21.42 5.51
N ALA A 33 -0.49 -22.35 4.72
CA ALA A 33 -0.88 -22.48 3.33
C ALA A 33 -2.39 -22.75 3.32
N PRO A 34 -3.16 -22.06 2.46
CA PRO A 34 -4.59 -22.33 2.38
C PRO A 34 -4.79 -23.79 1.98
N GLU A 35 -5.70 -24.48 2.68
CA GLU A 35 -6.34 -25.66 2.09
C GLU A 35 -7.12 -25.16 0.88
N ARG A 36 -6.56 -25.33 -0.33
CA ARG A 36 -7.37 -25.28 -1.54
C ARG A 36 -8.35 -26.44 -1.45
N ALA A 37 -9.60 -26.15 -1.10
CA ALA A 37 -10.68 -27.09 -1.32
C ALA A 37 -10.74 -27.37 -2.82
N SER A 38 -10.18 -28.51 -3.23
CA SER A 38 -10.32 -29.03 -4.58
C SER A 38 -11.76 -29.48 -4.76
N SER A 39 -12.60 -28.63 -5.36
CA SER A 39 -13.85 -29.08 -5.96
C SER A 39 -14.20 -28.19 -7.15
N ASP A 40 -14.15 -28.81 -8.33
CA ASP A 40 -14.97 -28.54 -9.51
C ASP A 40 -15.24 -27.07 -9.87
N GLY A 41 -14.37 -26.49 -10.71
CA GLY A 41 -14.73 -25.45 -11.69
C GLY A 41 -15.31 -24.12 -11.20
N ALA A 42 -15.52 -23.94 -9.90
CA ALA A 42 -15.98 -22.70 -9.29
C ALA A 42 -14.77 -21.90 -8.78
N CYS A 43 -14.83 -20.58 -8.88
CA CYS A 43 -13.87 -19.66 -8.29
C CYS A 43 -13.85 -19.94 -6.77
N SER A 44 -12.86 -20.70 -6.28
CA SER A 44 -12.86 -21.12 -4.88
C SER A 44 -12.72 -19.89 -4.00
N VAL A 45 -13.76 -19.55 -3.24
CA VAL A 45 -13.71 -18.51 -2.21
C VAL A 45 -12.51 -18.80 -1.31
N GLU A 46 -11.51 -17.92 -1.35
CA GLU A 46 -10.35 -18.06 -0.47
C GLU A 46 -10.74 -17.59 0.93
N THR A 47 -10.95 -18.54 1.85
CA THR A 47 -11.19 -18.23 3.25
C THR A 47 -9.86 -17.89 3.94
N PHE A 48 -9.78 -16.72 4.56
CA PHE A 48 -8.67 -16.32 5.41
C PHE A 48 -9.02 -16.63 6.86
N ILE A 49 -8.11 -17.28 7.59
CA ILE A 49 -8.24 -17.50 9.04
C ILE A 49 -7.32 -16.50 9.73
N ASP A 50 -7.90 -15.64 10.55
CA ASP A 50 -7.11 -14.65 11.29
C ASP A 50 -6.47 -15.21 12.56
N ARG A 51 -5.70 -14.35 13.24
CA ARG A 51 -4.98 -14.67 14.48
C ARG A 51 -5.90 -15.13 15.64
N ASP A 52 -7.17 -14.77 15.59
CA ASP A 52 -8.18 -15.10 16.59
C ASP A 52 -8.95 -16.39 16.19
N GLY A 53 -8.60 -17.00 15.05
CA GLY A 53 -9.24 -18.20 14.50
C GLY A 53 -10.54 -17.91 13.74
N VAL A 54 -10.85 -16.65 13.43
CA VAL A 54 -12.06 -16.27 12.70
C VAL A 54 -11.84 -16.46 11.20
N ALA A 55 -12.74 -17.20 10.57
CA ALA A 55 -12.79 -17.39 9.12
C ALA A 55 -13.48 -16.20 8.44
N ILE A 56 -12.82 -15.62 7.44
CA ILE A 56 -13.29 -14.48 6.65
C ILE A 56 -13.24 -14.87 5.18
N ASP A 57 -14.39 -14.81 4.51
CA ASP A 57 -14.49 -15.09 3.08
C ASP A 57 -13.95 -13.92 2.27
N CYS A 58 -12.89 -14.17 1.48
CA CYS A 58 -12.28 -13.13 0.66
C CYS A 58 -12.90 -13.08 -0.74
N MET A 59 -12.76 -11.91 -1.36
CA MET A 59 -13.12 -11.67 -2.76
C MET A 59 -12.34 -12.62 -3.67
N ALA A 60 -13.05 -13.40 -4.49
CA ALA A 60 -12.44 -14.38 -5.39
C ALA A 60 -11.85 -13.78 -6.69
N CYS A 61 -11.97 -12.47 -6.89
CA CYS A 61 -11.68 -11.78 -8.16
C CYS A 61 -10.63 -10.68 -7.96
N ASP A 62 -9.34 -11.04 -7.91
CA ASP A 62 -8.20 -10.10 -7.85
C ASP A 62 -7.58 -9.82 -9.23
N TYR A 63 -8.04 -8.77 -9.93
CA TYR A 63 -7.80 -8.62 -11.38
C TYR A 63 -6.95 -7.43 -11.79
N GLY A 64 -6.14 -6.88 -10.89
CA GLY A 64 -5.20 -5.82 -11.25
C GLY A 64 -4.25 -6.21 -12.38
N PHE A 65 -3.67 -5.22 -13.06
CA PHE A 65 -2.61 -5.44 -14.03
C PHE A 65 -1.42 -6.21 -13.43
N ARG A 66 -1.14 -5.99 -12.13
CA ARG A 66 -0.15 -6.74 -11.35
C ARG A 66 -0.71 -7.96 -10.60
N ALA A 67 -1.89 -8.46 -10.96
CA ALA A 67 -2.37 -9.73 -10.43
C ALA A 67 -1.35 -10.85 -10.74
N GLY A 68 -1.05 -11.71 -9.75
CA GLY A 68 -0.10 -12.81 -9.92
C GLY A 68 1.41 -12.45 -9.89
N ALA A 69 1.80 -11.17 -9.77
CA ALA A 69 3.20 -10.75 -9.79
C ALA A 69 3.60 -9.90 -8.57
N GLY A 70 4.45 -10.45 -7.69
CA GLY A 70 5.18 -9.67 -6.68
C GLY A 70 4.32 -9.08 -5.56
N ARG A 71 3.12 -9.62 -5.33
CA ARG A 71 2.27 -9.18 -4.21
C ARG A 71 2.77 -9.78 -2.89
N LEU A 72 2.75 -8.99 -1.82
CA LEU A 72 3.32 -9.36 -0.51
C LEU A 72 2.70 -10.62 0.12
N TYR A 73 1.51 -11.02 -0.33
CA TYR A 73 0.71 -12.12 0.23
C TYR A 73 0.63 -13.36 -0.68
N GLN A 74 1.37 -13.39 -1.79
CA GLN A 74 1.45 -14.58 -2.64
C GLN A 74 2.54 -15.54 -2.12
N ASP A 75 2.31 -16.85 -2.29
CA ASP A 75 3.20 -17.91 -1.78
C ASP A 75 4.62 -17.88 -2.38
N ARG A 76 4.85 -17.08 -3.43
CA ARG A 76 6.15 -16.87 -4.04
C ARG A 76 6.63 -15.45 -3.73
N TYR A 77 7.55 -15.33 -2.78
CA TYR A 77 8.35 -14.11 -2.65
C TYR A 77 9.13 -13.87 -3.96
N GLY A 78 9.18 -12.61 -4.41
CA GLY A 78 9.98 -12.22 -5.56
C GLY A 78 11.47 -12.52 -5.35
N GLU A 79 12.19 -12.75 -6.45
CA GLU A 79 13.65 -12.88 -6.41
C GLU A 79 14.31 -11.49 -6.31
N VAL A 80 15.54 -11.44 -5.78
CA VAL A 80 16.35 -10.23 -5.86
C VAL A 80 16.53 -9.90 -7.35
N PRO A 81 16.15 -8.69 -7.80
CA PRO A 81 16.19 -8.38 -9.22
C PRO A 81 17.63 -8.34 -9.76
N GLY A 82 17.75 -8.47 -11.08
CA GLY A 82 19.00 -8.30 -11.80
C GLY A 82 19.49 -6.84 -11.82
N GLY A 83 20.39 -6.53 -12.76
CA GLY A 83 20.91 -5.18 -12.90
C GLY A 83 19.86 -4.18 -13.39
N ILE A 84 20.17 -2.88 -13.27
CA ILE A 84 19.29 -1.80 -13.75
C ILE A 84 18.93 -1.94 -15.24
N LEU A 85 19.85 -2.43 -16.06
CA LEU A 85 19.60 -2.65 -17.49
C LEU A 85 18.59 -3.78 -17.71
N ASP A 86 18.72 -4.88 -16.97
CA ASP A 86 17.80 -6.02 -17.07
C ASP A 86 16.39 -5.60 -16.65
N MET A 87 16.29 -4.89 -15.51
CA MET A 87 15.02 -4.36 -15.02
C MET A 87 14.40 -3.37 -16.00
N ALA A 88 15.18 -2.41 -16.52
CA ALA A 88 14.69 -1.41 -17.46
C ALA A 88 14.21 -2.03 -18.77
N VAL A 89 14.94 -3.00 -19.31
CA VAL A 89 14.55 -3.71 -20.54
C VAL A 89 13.30 -4.56 -20.31
N ALA A 90 13.22 -5.28 -19.18
CA ALA A 90 12.03 -6.06 -18.83
C ALA A 90 10.80 -5.17 -18.66
N ASN A 91 10.93 -4.08 -17.91
CA ASN A 91 9.85 -3.12 -17.70
C ASN A 91 9.41 -2.46 -19.01
N PHE A 92 10.36 -2.04 -19.85
CA PHE A 92 10.07 -1.43 -21.15
C PHE A 92 9.27 -2.39 -22.05
N LYS A 93 9.66 -3.66 -22.13
CA LYS A 93 8.90 -4.66 -22.92
C LYS A 93 7.49 -4.86 -22.37
N HIS A 94 7.35 -4.90 -21.06
CA HIS A 94 6.07 -5.09 -20.40
C HIS A 94 5.12 -3.90 -20.66
N GLU A 95 5.59 -2.68 -20.39
CA GLU A 95 4.81 -1.47 -20.61
C GLU A 95 4.56 -1.18 -22.09
N LEU A 96 5.48 -1.51 -22.99
CA LEU A 96 5.25 -1.41 -24.42
C LEU A 96 4.14 -2.36 -24.87
N SER A 97 4.14 -3.61 -24.41
CA SER A 97 3.05 -4.55 -24.72
C SER A 97 1.71 -4.07 -24.16
N ALA A 98 1.69 -3.54 -22.94
CA ALA A 98 0.47 -3.03 -22.32
C ALA A 98 -0.06 -1.78 -23.02
N LEU A 99 0.82 -0.82 -23.37
CA LEU A 99 0.50 0.34 -24.19
C LEU A 99 -0.17 -0.10 -25.50
N ARG A 100 0.47 -1.03 -26.22
CA ARG A 100 -0.05 -1.55 -27.48
C ARG A 100 -1.42 -2.21 -27.29
N SER A 101 -1.61 -2.99 -26.23
CA SER A 101 -2.91 -3.61 -25.87
C SER A 101 -3.99 -2.56 -25.67
N SER A 102 -3.75 -1.56 -24.82
CA SER A 102 -4.73 -0.55 -24.49
C SER A 102 -5.21 0.25 -25.70
N PHE A 103 -4.31 0.53 -26.64
CA PHE A 103 -4.66 1.21 -27.88
C PHE A 103 -5.29 0.28 -28.93
N ARG A 104 -4.72 -0.90 -29.18
CA ARG A 104 -5.19 -1.84 -30.21
C ARG A 104 -6.59 -2.36 -29.91
N PHE A 105 -6.88 -2.64 -28.64
CA PHE A 105 -8.18 -3.20 -28.21
C PHE A 105 -9.13 -2.13 -27.66
N ASN A 106 -8.77 -0.84 -27.75
CA ASN A 106 -9.57 0.29 -27.28
C ASN A 106 -10.07 0.10 -25.82
N GLU A 107 -9.15 -0.18 -24.90
CA GLU A 107 -9.48 -0.36 -23.47
C GLU A 107 -10.04 0.93 -22.83
N TYR A 108 -9.90 2.07 -23.51
CA TYR A 108 -10.43 3.38 -23.11
C TYR A 108 -11.90 3.59 -23.46
N ASP A 109 -12.53 2.69 -24.22
CA ASP A 109 -13.91 2.84 -24.70
C ASP A 109 -14.92 3.18 -23.59
N PRO A 110 -14.92 2.51 -22.41
CA PRO A 110 -15.86 2.81 -21.35
C PRO A 110 -15.73 4.26 -20.82
N ILE A 111 -14.50 4.79 -20.79
CA ILE A 111 -14.23 6.16 -20.34
C ILE A 111 -14.73 7.15 -21.39
N LEU A 112 -14.38 6.92 -22.65
CA LEU A 112 -14.77 7.79 -23.77
C LEU A 112 -16.30 7.82 -23.93
N ALA A 113 -16.98 6.68 -23.73
CA ALA A 113 -18.43 6.57 -23.80
C ALA A 113 -19.17 7.28 -22.65
N SER A 114 -18.51 7.44 -21.48
CA SER A 114 -19.11 8.06 -20.29
C SER A 114 -19.19 9.60 -20.32
N ALA A 115 -18.73 10.25 -21.39
CA ALA A 115 -18.66 11.70 -21.52
C ALA A 115 -20.05 12.39 -21.54
N ALA A 116 -20.38 13.09 -20.44
CA ALA A 116 -21.69 13.73 -20.26
C ALA A 116 -21.76 15.19 -20.72
N SER A 117 -20.73 16.01 -20.44
CA SER A 117 -20.71 17.46 -20.75
C SER A 117 -20.21 17.77 -22.17
N PRO A 118 -20.56 18.92 -22.78
CA PRO A 118 -20.07 19.30 -24.12
C PRO A 118 -18.55 19.28 -24.25
N VAL A 119 -17.84 19.76 -23.21
CA VAL A 119 -16.37 19.75 -23.16
C VAL A 119 -15.85 18.32 -23.09
N SER A 120 -16.43 17.47 -22.23
CA SER A 120 -16.02 16.06 -22.12
C SER A 120 -16.29 15.27 -23.40
N LYS A 121 -17.35 15.60 -24.15
CA LYS A 121 -17.67 14.97 -25.45
C LYS A 121 -16.66 15.37 -26.53
N ALA A 122 -16.25 16.63 -26.56
CA ALA A 122 -15.20 17.09 -27.46
C ALA A 122 -13.86 16.40 -27.16
N LEU A 123 -13.48 16.33 -25.87
CA LEU A 123 -12.28 15.61 -25.43
C LEU A 123 -12.36 14.10 -25.73
N SER A 124 -13.52 13.48 -25.52
CA SER A 124 -13.75 12.07 -25.84
C SER A 124 -13.64 11.79 -27.35
N THR A 125 -14.19 12.67 -28.19
CA THR A 125 -14.07 12.55 -29.65
C THR A 125 -12.62 12.64 -30.10
N ALA A 126 -11.88 13.63 -29.57
CA ALA A 126 -10.45 13.77 -29.83
C ALA A 126 -9.66 12.55 -29.32
N GLY A 127 -9.96 12.08 -28.11
CA GLY A 127 -9.37 10.88 -27.51
C GLY A 127 -9.61 9.63 -28.36
N GLY A 128 -10.83 9.41 -28.84
CA GLY A 128 -11.16 8.30 -29.73
C GLY A 128 -10.42 8.37 -31.07
N ALA A 129 -10.18 9.57 -31.62
CA ALA A 129 -9.36 9.74 -32.81
C ALA A 129 -7.88 9.40 -32.54
N VAL A 130 -7.34 9.82 -31.40
CA VAL A 130 -6.00 9.44 -30.94
C VAL A 130 -5.89 7.92 -30.78
N VAL A 131 -6.87 7.28 -30.13
CA VAL A 131 -6.86 5.83 -29.93
C VAL A 131 -6.84 5.07 -31.26
N ARG A 132 -7.72 5.44 -32.19
CA ARG A 132 -7.74 4.85 -33.55
C ARG A 132 -6.45 5.10 -34.32
N GLY A 133 -5.86 6.29 -34.18
CA GLY A 133 -4.58 6.63 -34.80
C GLY A 133 -3.45 5.72 -34.31
N PHE A 134 -3.31 5.57 -32.99
CA PHE A 134 -2.31 4.69 -32.39
C PHE A 134 -2.57 3.21 -32.71
N ALA A 135 -3.81 2.74 -32.68
CA ALA A 135 -4.16 1.38 -33.07
C ALA A 135 -3.78 1.08 -34.54
N SER A 136 -4.03 2.04 -35.44
CA SER A 136 -3.67 1.92 -36.86
C SER A 136 -2.15 1.90 -37.05
N LEU A 137 -1.43 2.77 -36.33
CA LEU A 137 0.03 2.81 -36.33
C LEU A 137 0.63 1.51 -35.79
N ASP A 138 0.09 0.97 -34.70
CA ASP A 138 0.52 -0.31 -34.13
C ASP A 138 0.36 -1.46 -35.12
N THR A 139 -0.82 -1.54 -35.77
CA THR A 139 -1.10 -2.53 -36.83
C THR A 139 -0.08 -2.45 -37.95
N TRP A 140 0.18 -1.23 -38.43
CA TRP A 140 1.15 -0.98 -39.49
C TRP A 140 2.58 -1.35 -39.11
N LEU A 141 2.99 -1.09 -37.86
CA LEU A 141 4.32 -1.42 -37.35
C LEU A 141 4.51 -2.94 -37.20
N GLU A 142 3.47 -3.64 -36.75
CA GLU A 142 3.45 -5.10 -36.62
C GLU A 142 3.50 -5.80 -38.00
N GLU A 143 2.69 -5.35 -38.97
CA GLU A 143 2.68 -5.87 -40.35
C GLU A 143 4.05 -5.74 -41.02
N ARG A 144 4.80 -4.69 -40.69
CA ARG A 144 6.17 -4.43 -41.19
C ARG A 144 7.26 -5.12 -40.39
N LYS A 145 6.90 -5.93 -39.40
CA LYS A 145 7.82 -6.65 -38.51
C LYS A 145 8.77 -5.73 -37.74
N VAL A 146 8.37 -4.46 -37.55
CA VAL A 146 9.09 -3.51 -36.67
C VAL A 146 8.78 -3.83 -35.22
N LEU A 147 7.51 -4.18 -34.94
CA LEU A 147 7.06 -4.65 -33.63
C LEU A 147 6.71 -6.16 -33.68
N PRO A 148 6.90 -6.89 -32.57
CA PRO A 148 6.48 -8.29 -32.49
C PRO A 148 4.95 -8.41 -32.49
N VAL A 149 4.43 -9.59 -32.81
CA VAL A 149 2.99 -9.88 -32.72
C VAL A 149 2.48 -9.63 -31.31
N LEU A 150 1.44 -8.82 -31.18
CA LEU A 150 0.80 -8.53 -29.91
C LEU A 150 -0.06 -9.72 -29.46
N GLN A 151 0.31 -10.31 -28.33
CA GLN A 151 -0.52 -11.30 -27.64
C GLN A 151 -1.38 -10.58 -26.62
N ARG A 152 -2.68 -10.90 -26.59
CA ARG A 152 -3.56 -10.39 -25.53
C ARG A 152 -3.17 -11.06 -24.21
N ALA A 153 -3.07 -10.26 -23.15
CA ALA A 153 -2.81 -10.80 -21.82
C ALA A 153 -3.88 -11.85 -21.48
N GLN A 154 -3.45 -13.03 -21.07
CA GLN A 154 -4.35 -14.07 -20.60
C GLN A 154 -4.86 -13.70 -19.21
N MET A 155 -6.14 -13.97 -18.95
CA MET A 155 -6.70 -13.82 -17.62
C MET A 155 -6.09 -14.87 -16.69
N ASP A 156 -5.93 -14.52 -15.41
CA ASP A 156 -5.47 -15.47 -14.40
C ASP A 156 -6.37 -16.71 -14.39
N ALA A 157 -5.77 -17.89 -14.27
CA ALA A 157 -6.46 -19.17 -14.19
C ALA A 157 -7.51 -19.21 -13.07
N ALA A 158 -7.30 -18.46 -11.98
CA ALA A 158 -8.26 -18.34 -10.89
C ALA A 158 -9.57 -17.62 -11.29
N MET A 159 -9.55 -16.86 -12.38
CA MET A 159 -10.69 -16.06 -12.84
C MET A 159 -11.50 -16.69 -13.96
N VAL A 160 -11.04 -17.80 -14.50
CA VAL A 160 -11.64 -18.42 -15.67
C VAL A 160 -12.23 -19.78 -15.32
N ASP A 161 -13.39 -20.08 -15.91
CA ASP A 161 -14.04 -21.38 -15.84
C ASP A 161 -13.26 -22.43 -16.66
N SER A 162 -13.73 -23.69 -16.65
CA SER A 162 -13.13 -24.77 -17.43
C SER A 162 -13.13 -24.54 -18.95
N GLU A 163 -13.88 -23.55 -19.44
CA GLU A 163 -13.96 -23.14 -20.84
C GLU A 163 -13.13 -21.87 -21.13
N GLY A 164 -12.41 -21.33 -20.14
CA GLY A 164 -11.58 -20.14 -20.29
C GLY A 164 -12.35 -18.81 -20.24
N ARG A 165 -13.62 -18.81 -19.82
CA ARG A 165 -14.46 -17.61 -19.68
C ARG A 165 -14.45 -17.11 -18.23
N MET A 166 -14.62 -15.81 -18.02
CA MET A 166 -14.63 -15.24 -16.66
C MET A 166 -15.73 -15.87 -15.80
N THR A 167 -15.42 -16.25 -14.56
CA THR A 167 -16.39 -16.83 -13.61
C THR A 167 -17.52 -15.85 -13.29
N GLU A 168 -18.72 -16.37 -13.02
CA GLU A 168 -19.91 -15.54 -12.74
C GLU A 168 -19.71 -14.61 -11.53
N ASP A 169 -19.07 -15.12 -10.46
CA ASP A 169 -18.74 -14.32 -9.28
C ASP A 169 -17.83 -13.14 -9.61
N CYS A 170 -16.79 -13.36 -10.42
CA CYS A 170 -15.85 -12.32 -10.82
C CYS A 170 -16.51 -11.30 -11.76
N GLN A 171 -17.41 -11.75 -12.66
CA GLN A 171 -18.23 -10.84 -13.47
C GLN A 171 -19.12 -9.95 -12.58
N ASN A 172 -19.79 -10.54 -11.59
CA ASN A 172 -20.68 -9.83 -10.67
C ASN A 172 -19.93 -8.79 -9.83
N ILE A 173 -18.79 -9.18 -9.24
CA ILE A 173 -17.94 -8.28 -8.48
C ILE A 173 -17.47 -7.12 -9.35
N ARG A 174 -16.94 -7.38 -10.55
CA ARG A 174 -16.48 -6.33 -11.47
C ARG A 174 -17.59 -5.37 -11.87
N GLN A 175 -18.79 -5.88 -12.11
CA GLN A 175 -19.95 -5.04 -12.40
C GLN A 175 -20.27 -4.11 -11.23
N ARG A 176 -20.36 -4.65 -10.01
CA ARG A 176 -20.59 -3.83 -8.80
C ARG A 176 -19.48 -2.80 -8.58
N LEU A 177 -18.21 -3.17 -8.82
CA LEU A 177 -17.11 -2.20 -8.73
C LEU A 177 -17.22 -1.08 -9.77
N SER A 178 -17.72 -1.36 -10.97
CA SER A 178 -17.96 -0.35 -12.01
C SER A 178 -19.11 0.63 -11.68
N ASP A 179 -20.03 0.20 -10.81
CA ASP A 179 -21.16 1.02 -10.36
C ASP A 179 -20.79 2.00 -9.25
N LEU A 180 -19.62 1.87 -8.62
CA LEU A 180 -19.12 2.78 -7.60
C LEU A 180 -19.00 4.22 -8.14
N LYS A 181 -19.38 5.20 -7.32
CA LYS A 181 -19.41 6.62 -7.68
C LYS A 181 -18.61 7.49 -6.72
N LEU A 182 -18.06 8.58 -7.24
CA LEU A 182 -17.44 9.63 -6.44
C LEU A 182 -17.68 10.98 -7.12
N SER A 183 -18.17 11.95 -6.35
CA SER A 183 -18.41 13.32 -6.83
C SER A 183 -17.39 14.27 -6.25
N ASP A 184 -16.56 14.85 -7.11
CA ASP A 184 -15.54 15.83 -6.70
C ASP A 184 -16.18 17.05 -6.02
N ALA A 185 -17.33 17.52 -6.52
CA ALA A 185 -18.07 18.60 -5.91
C ALA A 185 -18.52 18.29 -4.47
N ALA A 186 -18.91 17.03 -4.19
CA ALA A 186 -19.28 16.61 -2.84
C ALA A 186 -18.05 16.55 -1.92
N VAL A 187 -16.90 16.10 -2.42
CA VAL A 187 -15.63 16.11 -1.68
C VAL A 187 -15.23 17.55 -1.32
N TRP A 188 -15.26 18.48 -2.28
CA TRP A 188 -14.97 19.90 -2.02
C TRP A 188 -15.95 20.53 -1.02
N ALA A 189 -17.24 20.18 -1.10
CA ALA A 189 -18.24 20.66 -0.14
C ALA A 189 -17.97 20.13 1.28
N ARG A 190 -17.59 18.85 1.42
CA ARG A 190 -17.18 18.26 2.69
C ARG A 190 -15.94 18.95 3.27
N GLU A 191 -14.92 19.14 2.45
CA GLU A 191 -13.68 19.80 2.84
C GLU A 191 -13.94 21.24 3.33
N ALA A 192 -14.77 21.99 2.60
CA ALA A 192 -15.18 23.34 2.99
C ALA A 192 -15.97 23.34 4.31
N ALA A 193 -16.88 22.38 4.50
CA ALA A 193 -17.64 22.24 5.74
C ALA A 193 -16.75 21.91 6.94
N ARG A 194 -15.77 21.00 6.79
CA ARG A 194 -14.78 20.69 7.82
C ARG A 194 -13.96 21.92 8.19
N LYS A 195 -13.41 22.63 7.20
CA LYS A 195 -12.62 23.86 7.42
C LYS A 195 -13.42 24.95 8.11
N LYS A 196 -14.73 25.08 7.82
CA LYS A 196 -15.63 26.03 8.49
C LYS A 196 -15.79 25.74 9.98
N ARG A 197 -15.66 24.48 10.42
CA ARG A 197 -15.63 24.09 11.84
C ARG A 197 -14.28 24.32 12.52
N GLY A 198 -13.27 24.79 11.77
CA GLY A 198 -11.90 24.96 12.28
C GLY A 198 -11.08 23.66 12.32
N GLU A 199 -11.61 22.57 11.77
CA GLU A 199 -10.93 21.28 11.67
C GLU A 199 -10.07 21.23 10.39
N GLY A 200 -8.85 20.70 10.49
CA GLY A 200 -7.96 20.49 9.34
C GLY A 200 -7.46 21.75 8.63
N VAL A 201 -7.45 22.89 9.32
CA VAL A 201 -6.87 24.14 8.79
C VAL A 201 -5.35 24.13 9.00
N VAL A 202 -4.61 23.75 7.95
CA VAL A 202 -3.15 23.71 7.98
C VAL A 202 -2.57 25.13 7.79
N PRO A 203 -1.70 25.61 8.71
CA PRO A 203 -1.06 26.93 8.63
C PRO A 203 0.12 26.91 7.65
N ALA A 204 -0.12 26.48 6.41
CA ALA A 204 0.86 26.43 5.34
C ALA A 204 0.88 27.75 4.53
N PRO A 205 2.05 28.20 4.05
CA PRO A 205 2.14 29.35 3.16
C PRO A 205 1.54 29.05 1.78
N TRP A 206 1.21 30.10 1.03
CA TRP A 206 0.47 29.96 -0.24
C TRP A 206 1.21 29.13 -1.29
N TRP A 207 2.55 29.19 -1.32
CA TRP A 207 3.37 28.42 -2.26
C TRP A 207 3.43 26.92 -1.93
N ILE A 208 3.02 26.50 -0.73
CA ILE A 208 2.81 25.09 -0.38
C ILE A 208 1.38 24.66 -0.74
N LYS A 209 0.41 25.55 -0.54
CA LYS A 209 -1.00 25.29 -0.91
C LYS A 209 -1.21 25.25 -2.43
N ALA A 210 -0.48 26.04 -3.20
CA ALA A 210 -0.64 26.11 -4.65
C ALA A 210 -0.37 24.78 -5.38
N PRO A 211 0.74 24.07 -5.11
CA PRO A 211 0.96 22.73 -5.66
C PRO A 211 -0.10 21.72 -5.21
N PHE A 212 -0.62 21.83 -3.98
CA PHE A 212 -1.71 20.99 -3.48
C PHE A 212 -3.00 21.21 -4.29
N TRP A 213 -3.39 22.47 -4.50
CA TRP A 213 -4.58 22.77 -5.32
C TRP A 213 -4.41 22.33 -6.77
N ALA A 214 -3.23 22.52 -7.35
CA ALA A 214 -2.92 22.06 -8.69
C ALA A 214 -3.07 20.52 -8.79
N LEU A 215 -2.55 19.78 -7.80
CA LEU A 215 -2.72 18.33 -7.70
C LEU A 215 -4.20 17.95 -7.68
N CYS A 216 -5.01 18.52 -6.79
CA CYS A 216 -6.44 18.20 -6.71
C CYS A 216 -7.18 18.48 -8.02
N VAL A 217 -6.91 19.62 -8.68
CA VAL A 217 -7.55 19.96 -9.96
C VAL A 217 -7.17 18.96 -11.06
N VAL A 218 -5.89 18.56 -11.13
CA VAL A 218 -5.45 17.56 -12.11
C VAL A 218 -6.15 16.22 -11.88
N LEU A 219 -6.28 15.79 -10.62
CA LEU A 219 -6.97 14.55 -10.26
C LEU A 219 -8.45 14.58 -10.62
N ASP A 220 -9.15 15.67 -10.29
CA ASP A 220 -10.56 15.85 -10.61
C ASP A 220 -10.80 15.79 -12.14
N LEU A 221 -9.86 16.32 -12.94
CA LEU A 221 -9.96 16.28 -14.40
C LEU A 221 -9.68 14.89 -14.99
N LEU A 222 -8.65 14.19 -14.51
CA LEU A 222 -8.22 12.90 -15.07
C LEU A 222 -9.08 11.72 -14.60
N PHE A 223 -9.66 11.81 -13.41
CA PHE A 223 -10.33 10.68 -12.75
C PHE A 223 -11.77 11.00 -12.31
N ALA A 224 -12.43 11.93 -13.00
CA ALA A 224 -13.83 12.27 -12.77
C ALA A 224 -14.71 11.01 -12.72
N ASN A 225 -15.30 10.73 -11.55
CA ASN A 225 -16.13 9.55 -11.29
C ASN A 225 -15.47 8.20 -11.66
N ARG A 226 -14.15 8.10 -11.53
CA ARG A 226 -13.36 6.86 -11.66
C ARG A 226 -12.69 6.54 -10.31
N PRO A 227 -13.47 6.21 -9.26
CA PRO A 227 -12.98 6.23 -7.88
C PRO A 227 -11.81 5.27 -7.64
N ILE A 228 -11.89 4.02 -8.10
CA ILE A 228 -10.84 3.03 -7.84
C ILE A 228 -9.52 3.41 -8.51
N GLN A 229 -9.56 3.94 -9.73
CA GLN A 229 -8.35 4.42 -10.42
C GLN A 229 -7.80 5.69 -9.78
N ARG A 230 -8.68 6.62 -9.34
CA ARG A 230 -8.27 7.80 -8.56
C ARG A 230 -7.51 7.39 -7.31
N PHE A 231 -8.07 6.47 -6.53
CA PHE A 231 -7.43 5.96 -5.32
C PHE A 231 -6.11 5.28 -5.65
N TRP A 232 -6.07 4.39 -6.65
CA TRP A 232 -4.81 3.74 -7.03
C TRP A 232 -3.68 4.72 -7.37
N VAL A 233 -3.97 5.77 -8.15
CA VAL A 233 -2.99 6.82 -8.47
C VAL A 233 -2.58 7.58 -7.21
N LEU A 234 -3.54 7.93 -6.34
CA LEU A 234 -3.28 8.58 -5.07
C LEU A 234 -2.38 7.73 -4.17
N GLU A 235 -2.68 6.46 -3.96
CA GLU A 235 -1.89 5.55 -3.13
C GLU A 235 -0.48 5.30 -3.70
N THR A 236 -0.34 5.35 -5.03
CA THR A 236 0.98 5.27 -5.67
C THR A 236 1.85 6.46 -5.28
N VAL A 237 1.27 7.67 -5.22
CA VAL A 237 2.00 8.89 -4.86
C VAL A 237 2.05 9.15 -3.35
N ALA A 238 1.10 8.65 -2.57
CA ALA A 238 0.99 8.83 -1.11
C ALA A 238 2.19 8.23 -0.34
N ARG A 239 2.83 7.20 -0.90
CA ARG A 239 4.06 6.60 -0.37
C ARG A 239 5.29 7.51 -0.44
N ILE A 240 5.29 8.43 -1.41
CA ILE A 240 6.49 9.16 -1.83
C ILE A 240 6.99 10.19 -0.79
N PRO A 241 6.13 10.93 -0.06
CA PRO A 241 6.56 11.81 1.02
C PRO A 241 7.34 11.08 2.10
N TYR A 242 6.85 9.91 2.52
CA TYR A 242 7.50 9.09 3.54
C TYR A 242 8.85 8.56 3.06
N PHE A 243 8.91 8.01 1.85
CA PHE A 243 10.16 7.57 1.24
C PHE A 243 11.18 8.71 1.09
N SER A 244 10.73 9.90 0.66
CA SER A 244 11.54 11.12 0.58
C SER A 244 12.10 11.53 1.94
N ALA A 245 11.25 11.53 2.98
CA ALA A 245 11.65 11.87 4.34
C ALA A 245 12.69 10.86 4.86
N ILE A 246 12.45 9.56 4.72
CA ILE A 246 13.41 8.51 5.12
C ILE A 246 14.76 8.71 4.43
N SER A 247 14.75 8.97 3.12
CA SER A 247 15.96 9.19 2.32
C SER A 247 16.79 10.36 2.84
N LEU A 248 16.16 11.51 3.11
CA LEU A 248 16.85 12.68 3.66
C LEU A 248 17.29 12.49 5.11
N LEU A 249 16.46 11.86 5.93
CA LEU A 249 16.83 11.53 7.30
C LEU A 249 18.03 10.58 7.37
N HIS A 250 18.13 9.65 6.44
CA HIS A 250 19.30 8.77 6.33
C HIS A 250 20.54 9.52 5.81
N LEU A 251 20.37 10.39 4.81
CA LEU A 251 21.43 11.22 4.27
C LEU A 251 21.99 12.19 5.33
N TYR A 252 21.12 12.88 6.08
CA TYR A 252 21.51 13.80 7.15
C TYR A 252 22.27 13.08 8.27
N GLU A 253 21.91 11.84 8.59
CA GLU A 253 22.68 11.05 9.56
C GLU A 253 24.05 10.68 9.00
N SER A 254 24.11 10.23 7.75
CA SER A 254 25.35 9.81 7.08
C SER A 254 26.36 10.96 6.94
N LEU A 255 25.86 12.17 6.71
CA LEU A 255 26.66 13.40 6.65
C LEU A 255 26.99 13.96 8.05
N GLY A 256 26.46 13.37 9.12
CA GLY A 256 26.68 13.82 10.49
C GLY A 256 25.90 15.07 10.88
N PHE A 257 24.92 15.51 10.08
CA PHE A 257 24.11 16.70 10.35
C PHE A 257 23.12 16.48 11.49
N TRP A 258 22.47 15.31 11.52
CA TRP A 258 21.45 15.00 12.52
C TRP A 258 21.27 13.50 12.73
N ARG A 259 21.37 13.02 13.97
CA ARG A 259 21.35 11.58 14.31
C ARG A 259 20.10 11.11 15.07
N ALA A 260 19.23 12.03 15.50
CA ALA A 260 18.02 11.68 16.26
C ALA A 260 16.84 11.22 15.38
N GLY A 261 17.09 10.91 14.10
CA GLY A 261 16.05 10.57 13.13
C GLY A 261 15.63 9.11 13.07
N ALA A 262 16.23 8.22 13.87
CA ALA A 262 15.94 6.79 13.80
C ALA A 262 14.46 6.46 14.09
N GLU A 263 13.87 7.07 15.11
CA GLU A 263 12.44 6.88 15.43
C GLU A 263 11.53 7.42 14.34
N LEU A 264 11.88 8.58 13.78
CA LEU A 264 11.11 9.22 12.71
C LEU A 264 11.15 8.40 11.41
N ARG A 265 12.32 7.84 11.06
CA ARG A 265 12.42 6.92 9.92
C ARG A 265 11.60 5.65 10.12
N ARG A 266 11.52 5.14 11.35
CA ARG A 266 10.74 3.95 11.69
C ARG A 266 9.24 4.19 11.52
N ILE A 267 8.75 5.33 11.99
CA ILE A 267 7.36 5.75 11.80
C ILE A 267 7.05 5.99 10.32
N HIS A 268 7.88 6.77 9.61
CA HIS A 268 7.66 6.99 8.18
C HIS A 268 7.73 5.70 7.36
N PHE A 269 8.53 4.73 7.80
CA PHE A 269 8.54 3.41 7.16
C PHE A 269 7.24 2.65 7.41
N ALA A 270 6.67 2.76 8.61
CA ALA A 270 5.37 2.18 8.92
C ALA A 270 4.22 2.86 8.14
N GLU A 271 4.26 4.18 7.95
CA GLU A 271 3.33 4.93 7.09
C GLU A 271 3.48 4.51 5.62
N GLU A 272 4.70 4.48 5.08
CA GLU A 272 4.96 3.99 3.71
C GLU A 272 4.48 2.55 3.51
N TRP A 273 4.65 1.70 4.52
CA TRP A 273 4.16 0.34 4.53
C TRP A 273 2.63 0.28 4.53
N ASN A 274 1.95 1.16 5.27
CA ASN A 274 0.48 1.26 5.27
C ASN A 274 -0.04 1.66 3.88
N GLU A 275 0.49 2.73 3.29
CA GLU A 275 0.10 3.20 1.96
C GLU A 275 0.39 2.17 0.85
N LEU A 276 1.45 1.36 1.00
CA LEU A 276 1.69 0.22 0.11
C LEU A 276 0.54 -0.80 0.15
N HIS A 277 -0.07 -1.03 1.30
CA HIS A 277 -1.23 -1.94 1.39
C HIS A 277 -2.48 -1.29 0.81
N HIS A 278 -2.70 0.02 1.00
CA HIS A 278 -3.76 0.74 0.30
C HIS A 278 -3.62 0.62 -1.22
N LEU A 279 -2.40 0.82 -1.74
CA LEU A 279 -2.08 0.64 -3.15
C LEU A 279 -2.42 -0.77 -3.64
N GLN A 280 -1.98 -1.81 -2.94
CA GLN A 280 -2.24 -3.21 -3.32
C GLN A 280 -3.73 -3.57 -3.23
N ILE A 281 -4.49 -2.94 -2.32
CA ILE A 281 -5.95 -3.06 -2.27
C ILE A 281 -6.54 -2.49 -3.56
N MET A 282 -6.13 -1.30 -3.99
CA MET A 282 -6.65 -0.72 -5.24
C MET A 282 -6.21 -1.51 -6.48
N GLU A 283 -5.01 -2.07 -6.50
CA GLU A 283 -4.57 -3.03 -7.53
C GLU A 283 -5.50 -4.25 -7.56
N ALA A 284 -5.90 -4.81 -6.40
CA ALA A 284 -6.82 -5.94 -6.35
C ALA A 284 -8.22 -5.63 -6.92
N LEU A 285 -8.61 -4.36 -6.90
CA LEU A 285 -9.88 -3.86 -7.44
C LEU A 285 -9.76 -3.38 -8.89
N GLY A 286 -8.60 -3.55 -9.54
CA GLY A 286 -8.38 -3.18 -10.94
C GLY A 286 -8.06 -1.69 -11.17
N GLY A 287 -7.54 -1.00 -10.15
CA GLY A 287 -7.13 0.40 -10.25
C GLY A 287 -5.96 0.66 -11.20
N ASP A 288 -5.14 -0.35 -11.46
CA ASP A 288 -3.93 -0.32 -12.30
C ASP A 288 -4.15 -0.88 -13.72
N LEU A 289 -5.39 -1.19 -14.10
CA LEU A 289 -5.67 -1.87 -15.38
C LEU A 289 -5.23 -1.08 -16.61
N LEU A 290 -5.55 0.21 -16.67
CA LEU A 290 -5.29 1.01 -17.86
C LEU A 290 -3.84 1.50 -17.87
N TRP A 291 -3.18 1.30 -19.00
CA TRP A 291 -1.80 1.77 -19.19
C TRP A 291 -1.65 3.27 -18.92
N PHE A 292 -2.61 4.09 -19.35
CA PHE A 292 -2.55 5.53 -19.14
C PHE A 292 -2.55 5.91 -17.66
N ASP A 293 -3.34 5.23 -16.83
CA ASP A 293 -3.38 5.52 -15.39
C ASP A 293 -2.02 5.19 -14.76
N ARG A 294 -1.43 4.04 -15.13
CA ARG A 294 -0.08 3.65 -14.68
C ARG A 294 1.00 4.63 -15.11
N PHE A 295 0.97 5.02 -16.38
CA PHE A 295 1.89 6.02 -16.92
C PHE A 295 1.82 7.32 -16.10
N VAL A 296 0.61 7.82 -15.80
CA VAL A 296 0.43 9.03 -15.00
C VAL A 296 0.98 8.83 -13.58
N ALA A 297 0.62 7.75 -12.89
CA ALA A 297 1.02 7.52 -11.51
C ALA A 297 2.54 7.36 -11.33
N GLU A 298 3.18 6.55 -12.16
CA GLU A 298 4.62 6.27 -12.07
C GLU A 298 5.46 7.52 -12.34
N HIS A 299 5.08 8.33 -13.33
CA HIS A 299 5.80 9.57 -13.64
C HIS A 299 5.48 10.66 -12.62
N ALA A 300 4.24 10.74 -12.13
CA ALA A 300 3.88 11.65 -11.04
C ALA A 300 4.67 11.33 -9.78
N ALA A 301 4.81 10.05 -9.42
CA ALA A 301 5.61 9.62 -8.27
C ALA A 301 7.07 10.07 -8.37
N LEU A 302 7.68 9.95 -9.56
CA LEU A 302 9.06 10.42 -9.80
C LEU A 302 9.19 11.94 -9.65
N VAL A 303 8.29 12.71 -10.25
CA VAL A 303 8.31 14.18 -10.13
C VAL A 303 8.05 14.58 -8.68
N TYR A 304 7.08 13.95 -8.03
CA TYR A 304 6.68 14.26 -6.67
C TYR A 304 7.78 13.95 -5.66
N TYR A 305 8.55 12.89 -5.87
CA TYR A 305 9.74 12.57 -5.05
C TYR A 305 10.70 13.77 -4.99
N TRP A 306 11.05 14.34 -6.14
CA TRP A 306 11.96 15.49 -6.16
C TRP A 306 11.36 16.75 -5.53
N VAL A 307 10.05 16.96 -5.67
CA VAL A 307 9.33 18.05 -4.99
C VAL A 307 9.37 17.88 -3.47
N CYS A 308 9.07 16.68 -2.95
CA CYS A 308 9.16 16.37 -1.53
C CYS A 308 10.58 16.57 -1.00
N ILE A 309 11.60 16.10 -1.73
CA ILE A 309 13.00 16.30 -1.40
C ILE A 309 13.34 17.80 -1.31
N ALA A 310 12.92 18.60 -2.30
CA ALA A 310 13.16 20.04 -2.31
C ALA A 310 12.46 20.76 -1.13
N PHE A 311 11.20 20.41 -0.83
CA PHE A 311 10.46 20.97 0.30
C PHE A 311 11.14 20.63 1.63
N TYR A 312 11.53 19.37 1.80
CA TYR A 312 12.13 18.91 3.05
C TYR A 312 13.53 19.49 3.27
N MET A 313 14.34 19.61 2.21
CA MET A 313 15.64 20.30 2.28
C MET A 313 15.50 21.78 2.62
N ALA A 314 14.50 22.46 2.05
CA ALA A 314 14.25 23.87 2.34
C ALA A 314 13.74 24.07 3.77
N ALA A 315 12.74 23.29 4.19
CA ALA A 315 12.23 23.26 5.55
C ALA A 315 11.39 21.98 5.78
N PRO A 316 11.80 21.04 6.65
CA PRO A 316 11.04 19.82 6.94
C PRO A 316 9.59 20.10 7.36
N LYS A 317 9.37 21.18 8.12
CA LYS A 317 8.03 21.64 8.51
C LYS A 317 7.11 21.88 7.30
N ASN A 318 7.62 22.46 6.22
CA ASN A 318 6.82 22.72 5.03
C ASN A 318 6.46 21.42 4.29
N ALA A 319 7.36 20.44 4.28
CA ALA A 319 7.06 19.12 3.73
C ALA A 319 5.93 18.44 4.52
N TYR A 320 6.00 18.45 5.87
CA TYR A 320 4.93 17.91 6.70
C TYR A 320 3.61 18.67 6.60
N GLN A 321 3.64 19.98 6.40
CA GLN A 321 2.43 20.76 6.12
C GLN A 321 1.82 20.43 4.76
N PHE A 322 2.64 20.14 3.75
CA PHE A 322 2.17 19.68 2.45
C PHE A 322 1.49 18.32 2.57
N SER A 323 2.13 17.35 3.22
CA SER A 323 1.54 16.03 3.47
C SER A 323 0.25 16.16 4.29
N GLU A 324 0.21 16.94 5.38
CA GLU A 324 -1.01 17.13 6.17
C GLU A 324 -2.19 17.66 5.32
N LEU A 325 -1.94 18.52 4.32
CA LEU A 325 -2.99 18.97 3.39
C LEU A 325 -3.51 17.82 2.51
N VAL A 326 -2.60 16.97 2.01
CA VAL A 326 -2.93 15.80 1.18
C VAL A 326 -3.72 14.78 1.99
N GLU A 327 -3.26 14.41 3.19
CA GLU A 327 -3.94 13.42 4.03
C GLU A 327 -5.34 13.88 4.43
N TRP A 328 -5.50 15.17 4.75
CA TRP A 328 -6.82 15.70 5.04
C TRP A 328 -7.76 15.64 3.83
N HIS A 329 -7.26 15.83 2.62
CA HIS A 329 -8.05 15.66 1.41
C HIS A 329 -8.39 14.19 1.16
N ALA A 330 -7.46 13.26 1.44
CA ALA A 330 -7.70 11.81 1.38
C ALA A 330 -8.80 11.38 2.35
N VAL A 331 -8.74 11.82 3.62
CA VAL A 331 -9.78 11.58 4.64
C VAL A 331 -11.17 12.01 4.13
N ASP A 332 -11.29 13.23 3.59
CA ASP A 332 -12.56 13.73 3.08
C ASP A 332 -13.04 12.92 1.86
N THR A 333 -12.12 12.54 0.97
CA THR A 333 -12.41 11.77 -0.24
C THR A 333 -12.91 10.37 0.10
N TYR A 334 -12.20 9.63 0.95
CA TYR A 334 -12.61 8.29 1.39
C TYR A 334 -13.91 8.30 2.18
N ALA A 335 -14.10 9.30 3.04
CA ALA A 335 -15.33 9.41 3.81
C ALA A 335 -16.53 9.68 2.89
N GLN A 336 -16.39 10.57 1.90
CA GLN A 336 -17.44 10.81 0.89
C GLN A 336 -17.72 9.56 0.06
N PHE A 337 -16.67 8.83 -0.32
CA PHE A 337 -16.79 7.60 -1.08
C PHE A 337 -17.54 6.50 -0.32
N CYS A 338 -17.18 6.28 0.96
CA CYS A 338 -17.83 5.27 1.80
C CYS A 338 -19.33 5.55 1.97
N GLU A 339 -19.69 6.80 2.28
CA GLU A 339 -21.10 7.20 2.46
C GLU A 339 -21.90 7.09 1.17
N THR A 340 -21.31 7.46 0.03
CA THR A 340 -21.99 7.42 -1.28
C THR A 340 -22.29 5.98 -1.72
N ASN A 341 -21.41 5.03 -1.37
CA ASN A 341 -21.44 3.67 -1.90
C ASN A 341 -21.73 2.60 -0.84
N GLU A 342 -22.20 2.99 0.35
CA GLU A 342 -22.28 2.13 1.53
C GLU A 342 -22.94 0.77 1.25
N ALA A 343 -24.14 0.78 0.65
CA ALA A 343 -24.88 -0.44 0.36
C ALA A 343 -24.12 -1.38 -0.59
N LEU A 344 -23.46 -0.82 -1.60
CA LEU A 344 -22.73 -1.58 -2.60
C LEU A 344 -21.43 -2.15 -2.01
N LEU A 345 -20.69 -1.34 -1.27
CA LEU A 345 -19.45 -1.74 -0.59
C LEU A 345 -19.71 -2.84 0.46
N LYS A 346 -20.81 -2.75 1.22
CA LYS A 346 -21.21 -3.81 2.16
C LYS A 346 -21.58 -5.13 1.48
N SER A 347 -21.96 -5.09 0.21
CA SER A 347 -22.35 -6.28 -0.56
C SER A 347 -21.17 -7.05 -1.16
N ILE A 348 -19.96 -6.48 -1.13
CA ILE A 348 -18.77 -7.06 -1.77
C ILE A 348 -17.81 -7.55 -0.69
N PRO A 349 -17.34 -8.81 -0.74
CA PRO A 349 -16.32 -9.32 0.18
C PRO A 349 -15.01 -8.54 0.09
N PRO A 350 -14.18 -8.53 1.15
CA PRO A 350 -12.91 -7.82 1.16
C PRO A 350 -11.87 -8.57 0.30
N PRO A 351 -10.94 -7.85 -0.38
CA PRO A 351 -9.82 -8.52 -1.05
C PRO A 351 -8.89 -9.14 -0.02
N ARG A 352 -8.28 -10.28 -0.39
CA ARG A 352 -7.37 -11.03 0.50
C ARG A 352 -6.25 -10.17 1.06
N VAL A 353 -5.72 -9.22 0.28
CA VAL A 353 -4.68 -8.29 0.74
C VAL A 353 -5.13 -7.40 1.91
N ALA A 354 -6.38 -6.94 1.92
CA ALA A 354 -6.88 -6.11 3.01
C ALA A 354 -7.02 -6.92 4.29
N VAL A 355 -7.55 -8.15 4.19
CA VAL A 355 -7.69 -9.04 5.34
C VAL A 355 -6.30 -9.44 5.88
N ALA A 356 -5.38 -9.80 4.98
CA ALA A 356 -4.00 -10.14 5.34
C ALA A 356 -3.22 -8.96 5.95
N TYR A 357 -3.64 -7.72 5.73
CA TYR A 357 -3.05 -6.55 6.36
C TYR A 357 -3.68 -6.24 7.73
N TYR A 358 -5.00 -6.07 7.78
CA TYR A 358 -5.72 -5.62 8.98
C TYR A 358 -5.94 -6.72 10.03
N ARG A 359 -5.91 -8.00 9.62
CA ARG A 359 -6.22 -9.17 10.48
C ARG A 359 -5.05 -10.15 10.59
N ASN A 360 -3.84 -9.75 10.18
CA ASN A 360 -2.66 -10.61 10.28
C ASN A 360 -2.30 -10.99 11.72
N GLU A 361 -1.47 -12.02 11.86
CA GLU A 361 -0.82 -12.37 13.13
C GLU A 361 0.19 -11.29 13.56
N ASP A 362 1.01 -10.81 12.63
CA ASP A 362 1.99 -9.74 12.90
C ASP A 362 1.45 -8.38 12.44
N LEU A 363 1.08 -7.55 13.43
CA LEU A 363 0.60 -6.18 13.22
C LEU A 363 1.63 -5.13 13.64
N TYR A 364 2.92 -5.48 13.75
CA TYR A 364 3.94 -4.55 14.23
C TYR A 364 3.97 -3.22 13.45
N MET A 365 3.96 -3.26 12.11
CA MET A 365 3.96 -2.03 11.31
C MET A 365 2.63 -1.27 11.40
N PHE A 366 1.51 -1.98 11.51
CA PHE A 366 0.19 -1.35 11.70
C PHE A 366 0.06 -0.67 13.07
N ASP A 367 0.66 -1.25 14.11
CA ASP A 367 0.73 -0.64 15.43
C ASP A 367 1.64 0.58 15.44
N GLU A 368 2.71 0.52 14.65
CA GLU A 368 3.71 1.58 14.65
C GLU A 368 3.25 2.86 13.97
N MET A 369 2.46 2.76 12.90
CA MET A 369 1.88 3.93 12.23
C MET A 369 0.84 4.68 13.09
N GLN A 370 0.28 4.04 14.13
CA GLN A 370 -0.75 4.62 15.01
C GLN A 370 -0.11 5.51 16.09
N THR A 371 0.55 6.60 15.67
CA THR A 371 1.38 7.43 16.54
C THR A 371 0.59 8.31 17.52
N CYS A 372 -0.69 8.55 17.24
CA CYS A 372 -1.54 9.47 17.99
C CYS A 372 -2.82 8.81 18.54
N SER A 373 -3.29 7.72 17.94
CA SER A 373 -4.31 6.83 18.53
C SER A 373 -3.72 5.94 19.62
N LYS A 374 -3.53 6.49 20.82
CA LYS A 374 -3.52 5.66 22.03
C LYS A 374 -4.45 6.20 23.11
N PRO A 375 -5.65 5.61 23.33
CA PRO A 375 -5.89 4.92 24.59
C PRO A 375 -4.97 3.68 24.67
N ALA A 376 -4.87 2.98 25.80
CA ALA A 376 -3.82 2.00 26.09
C ALA A 376 -3.58 0.86 25.05
N GLU A 377 -4.41 0.67 24.03
CA GLU A 377 -4.32 -0.39 23.03
C GLU A 377 -4.45 0.13 21.58
N PRO A 378 -3.63 -0.38 20.63
CA PRO A 378 -3.76 -0.07 19.20
C PRO A 378 -5.09 -0.53 18.60
N ARG A 379 -5.58 0.14 17.55
CA ARG A 379 -6.82 -0.22 16.84
C ARG A 379 -6.73 -1.62 16.25
N ARG A 380 -7.84 -2.36 16.29
CA ARG A 380 -8.01 -3.69 15.67
C ARG A 380 -9.33 -3.69 14.89
N PRO A 381 -9.34 -3.15 13.66
CA PRO A 381 -10.58 -2.97 12.93
C PRO A 381 -11.16 -4.30 12.43
N SER A 382 -12.45 -4.29 12.11
CA SER A 382 -13.06 -5.36 11.30
C SER A 382 -12.64 -5.21 9.84
N CYS A 383 -12.71 -6.30 9.09
CA CYS A 383 -12.38 -6.32 7.66
C CYS A 383 -13.26 -7.37 6.97
N ASN A 384 -14.59 -7.23 7.09
CA ASN A 384 -15.55 -8.26 6.67
C ASN A 384 -16.14 -8.02 5.27
N ASN A 385 -15.98 -6.83 4.72
CA ASN A 385 -16.51 -6.42 3.42
C ASN A 385 -15.74 -5.17 2.93
N LEU A 386 -15.98 -4.72 1.71
CA LEU A 386 -15.30 -3.54 1.17
C LEU A 386 -15.61 -2.25 1.94
N TYR A 387 -16.78 -2.13 2.58
CA TYR A 387 -17.08 -0.93 3.37
C TYR A 387 -16.14 -0.82 4.59
N ASP A 388 -15.89 -1.94 5.27
CA ASP A 388 -14.90 -2.00 6.34
C ASP A 388 -13.51 -1.64 5.82
N VAL A 389 -13.11 -2.17 4.65
CA VAL A 389 -11.80 -1.88 4.03
C VAL A 389 -11.62 -0.39 3.78
N PHE A 390 -12.53 0.26 3.05
CA PHE A 390 -12.41 1.69 2.75
C PHE A 390 -12.57 2.57 4.00
N SER A 391 -13.35 2.13 5.00
CA SER A 391 -13.43 2.81 6.30
C SER A 391 -12.11 2.72 7.06
N ASN A 392 -11.42 1.57 7.00
CA ASN A 392 -10.12 1.40 7.63
C ASN A 392 -9.06 2.28 6.98
N ILE A 393 -9.02 2.32 5.64
CA ILE A 393 -8.12 3.20 4.89
C ILE A 393 -8.34 4.65 5.31
N ARG A 394 -9.60 5.14 5.31
CA ARG A 394 -9.94 6.48 5.81
C ARG A 394 -9.39 6.74 7.21
N ASP A 395 -9.52 5.77 8.11
CA ASP A 395 -9.08 5.92 9.50
C ASP A 395 -7.55 5.84 9.63
N ASP A 396 -6.87 5.13 8.73
CA ASP A 396 -5.41 5.15 8.57
C ASP A 396 -4.94 6.56 8.14
N GLU A 397 -5.62 7.18 7.16
CA GLU A 397 -5.31 8.57 6.76
C GLU A 397 -5.49 9.58 7.89
N VAL A 398 -6.44 9.32 8.80
CA VAL A 398 -6.59 10.15 10.00
C VAL A 398 -5.38 10.01 10.92
N GLU A 399 -4.74 8.84 11.01
CA GLU A 399 -3.47 8.69 11.73
C GLU A 399 -2.33 9.41 11.01
N HIS A 400 -2.24 9.32 9.69
CA HIS A 400 -1.25 10.07 8.90
C HIS A 400 -1.37 11.58 9.13
N VAL A 401 -2.58 12.15 9.09
CA VAL A 401 -2.84 13.56 9.46
C VAL A 401 -2.23 13.89 10.82
N ARG A 402 -2.48 13.05 11.83
CA ARG A 402 -2.02 13.32 13.19
C ARG A 402 -0.50 13.23 13.29
N THR A 403 0.11 12.25 12.64
CA THR A 403 1.57 12.11 12.56
C THR A 403 2.20 13.31 11.85
N MET A 404 1.71 13.71 10.68
CA MET A 404 2.20 14.85 9.91
C MET A 404 2.11 16.14 10.72
N ARG A 405 1.00 16.34 11.44
CA ARG A 405 0.84 17.48 12.35
C ARG A 405 1.86 17.45 13.49
N ALA A 406 2.09 16.28 14.09
CA ALA A 406 3.07 16.14 15.17
C ALA A 406 4.52 16.40 14.69
N CYS A 407 4.84 15.96 13.47
CA CYS A 407 6.17 16.12 12.86
C CYS A 407 6.53 17.58 12.52
N GLN A 408 5.57 18.50 12.52
CA GLN A 408 5.84 19.94 12.40
C GLN A 408 6.50 20.54 13.64
N SER A 409 6.50 19.83 14.77
CA SER A 409 7.15 20.26 16.01
C SER A 409 8.64 19.91 16.02
N PRO A 410 9.55 20.86 16.32
CA PRO A 410 10.98 20.57 16.48
C PRO A 410 11.29 19.54 17.59
N ALA A 411 10.38 19.38 18.56
CA ALA A 411 10.55 18.47 19.69
C ALA A 411 10.15 17.01 19.37
N ILE A 412 9.60 16.73 18.18
CA ILE A 412 8.97 15.44 17.88
C ILE A 412 9.89 14.24 18.14
N ALA A 413 11.17 14.33 17.75
CA ALA A 413 12.13 13.24 17.94
C ALA A 413 12.37 12.92 19.42
N VAL A 414 12.39 13.94 20.29
CA VAL A 414 12.55 13.76 21.74
C VAL A 414 11.29 13.11 22.31
N THR A 415 10.11 13.65 21.96
CA THR A 415 8.83 13.11 22.42
C THR A 415 8.64 11.64 22.03
N LEU A 416 9.02 11.26 20.80
CA LEU A 416 8.96 9.88 20.33
C LEU A 416 9.91 8.96 21.09
N ALA A 417 11.14 9.42 21.35
CA ALA A 417 12.13 8.65 22.10
C ALA A 417 11.72 8.43 23.56
N GLU A 418 11.13 9.44 24.21
CA GLU A 418 10.59 9.35 25.57
C GLU A 418 9.43 8.35 25.63
N ARG A 419 8.45 8.47 24.71
CA ARG A 419 7.30 7.54 24.62
C ARG A 419 7.72 6.07 24.49
N ARG A 420 8.78 5.79 23.72
CA ARG A 420 9.28 4.43 23.54
C ARG A 420 9.87 3.86 24.83
N ARG A 421 10.60 4.68 25.60
CA ARG A 421 11.14 4.26 26.90
C ARG A 421 10.02 3.87 27.85
N ASP A 422 8.97 4.68 27.93
CA ASP A 422 7.81 4.40 28.79
C ASP A 422 7.09 3.12 28.36
N SER A 423 6.95 2.89 27.05
CA SER A 423 6.34 1.66 26.51
C SER A 423 7.15 0.40 26.82
N SER A 424 8.48 0.50 26.84
CA SER A 424 9.39 -0.60 27.20
C SER A 424 9.45 -0.90 28.70
N GLN A 425 8.93 0.00 29.55
CA GLN A 425 8.91 -0.15 31.01
C GLN A 425 7.61 -0.73 31.56
N LEU A 426 6.58 -0.89 30.73
CA LEU A 426 5.40 -1.68 31.09
C LEU A 426 5.81 -3.16 31.18
N PRO A 427 5.54 -3.86 32.31
CA PRO A 427 5.96 -5.24 32.46
C PRO A 427 5.28 -6.08 31.38
N SER A 428 6.10 -6.74 30.56
CA SER A 428 5.65 -7.82 29.71
C SER A 428 4.88 -8.80 30.58
N GLY A 429 3.59 -9.00 30.27
CA GLY A 429 2.72 -9.94 30.97
C GLY A 429 3.35 -11.32 30.97
N GLY A 430 4.07 -11.62 32.06
CA GLY A 430 4.69 -12.90 32.29
C GLY A 430 3.61 -13.94 32.44
N ASN A 431 3.61 -14.88 31.52
CA ASN A 431 2.89 -16.14 31.54
C ASN A 431 3.10 -16.84 32.90
N GLY A 432 2.16 -16.66 33.84
CA GLY A 432 2.15 -17.33 35.14
C GLY A 432 1.59 -18.74 35.01
N GLY A 433 2.38 -19.64 34.41
CA GLY A 433 2.10 -21.07 34.41
C GLY A 433 2.25 -21.67 35.81
N GLY A 434 1.17 -22.31 36.28
CA GLY A 434 1.13 -23.49 37.14
C GLY A 434 2.20 -23.65 38.23
N GLY A 435 1.82 -23.34 39.47
CA GLY A 435 2.45 -23.88 40.68
C GLY A 435 1.39 -24.60 41.51
N GLY A 436 1.12 -25.86 41.20
CA GLY A 436 0.35 -26.74 42.07
C GLY A 436 1.14 -27.04 43.34
N GLY A 437 0.56 -26.68 44.49
CA GLY A 437 1.05 -27.06 45.82
C GLY A 437 -0.14 -27.40 46.70
N GLY A 438 -0.37 -28.70 46.89
CA GLY A 438 -1.39 -29.22 47.80
C GLY A 438 -0.94 -29.27 49.26
N GLY A 439 -1.92 -29.26 50.17
CA GLY A 439 -1.79 -29.48 51.61
C GLY A 439 -1.52 -28.19 52.40
N ASN A 440 -2.19 -27.85 53.49
CA ASN A 440 -2.91 -28.69 54.46
C ASN A 440 -3.91 -27.80 55.21
N GLY A 441 -5.05 -28.36 55.61
CA GLY A 441 -6.05 -27.63 56.40
C GLY A 441 -5.66 -27.48 57.88
N ALA A 442 -6.12 -26.40 58.51
CA ALA A 442 -6.52 -26.40 59.92
C ALA A 442 -7.31 -25.13 60.26
N ARG A 443 -8.41 -25.37 60.98
CA ARG A 443 -9.35 -24.41 61.56
C ARG A 443 -8.75 -23.59 62.72
N LYS A 444 -9.54 -22.56 63.11
CA LYS A 444 -9.59 -21.79 64.36
C LYS A 444 -8.79 -20.48 64.30
N ALA A 445 -9.30 -19.32 64.74
CA ALA A 445 -10.53 -18.94 65.41
C ALA A 445 -10.88 -17.49 65.00
#